data_AF-Q66X00-F1
#
_entry.id   AF-Q66X00-F1
#
_cell.length_a   1.000
_cell.length_b   1.000
_cell.length_c   1.000
_cell.angle_alpha   90.00
_cell.angle_beta   90.00
_cell.angle_gamma   90.00
#
_symmetry.space_group_name_H-M   'P 1'
#
loop_
_entity.id
_entity.type
_entity.pdbx_description
1 polymer ?
#
loop_
_entity_poly.entity_id
_entity_poly.type
_entity_poly.pdbx_seq_one_letter_code
_entity_poly.pdbx_strand_id
1 'polypeptide(L)' 'PGGQGANPSLGGPNDGATYVTLMKELRAMLDELEATTGRQYELTSAISAGGDKIAKVDYQAAQQYMDHIFLM' A
#
# COMPACT_ATOMS: atom_id res chain seq x y z
N PRO A 1 -2.05 4.97 -6.18
CA PRO A 1 -1.81 6.24 -5.44
C PRO A 1 -1.15 7.27 -6.37
N GLY A 2 -1.46 8.57 -6.21
CA GLY A 2 -0.73 9.63 -6.91
C GLY A 2 -1.28 10.01 -8.29
N GLY A 3 -2.54 9.70 -8.61
CA GLY A 3 -3.21 10.12 -9.84
C GLY A 3 -2.86 9.31 -11.10
N GLN A 4 -3.28 9.82 -12.27
CA GLN A 4 -3.24 9.12 -13.57
C GLN A 4 -3.98 7.77 -13.58
N GLY A 5 -5.02 7.64 -12.74
CA GLY A 5 -5.97 6.54 -12.84
C GLY A 5 -7.01 6.81 -13.94
N ALA A 6 -8.02 5.95 -14.02
CA ALA A 6 -9.11 6.12 -14.98
C ALA A 6 -9.89 7.43 -14.78
N ASN A 7 -9.95 7.95 -13.56
CA ASN A 7 -10.52 9.26 -13.28
C ASN A 7 -9.43 10.35 -13.32
N PRO A 8 -9.45 11.26 -14.30
CA PRO A 8 -8.43 12.29 -14.46
C PRO A 8 -8.49 13.38 -13.37
N SER A 9 -9.59 13.47 -12.64
CA SER A 9 -9.80 14.47 -11.58
C SER A 9 -9.29 14.04 -10.21
N LEU A 10 -8.77 12.81 -10.08
CA LEU A 10 -8.27 12.26 -8.81
C LEU A 10 -6.75 12.14 -8.80
N GLY A 11 -6.18 12.30 -7.61
CA GLY A 11 -4.75 12.25 -7.36
C GLY A 11 -4.29 13.49 -6.60
N GLY A 12 -3.71 13.28 -5.42
CA GLY A 12 -3.19 14.36 -4.59
C GLY A 12 -1.71 14.16 -4.25
N PRO A 13 -1.00 15.24 -3.86
CA PRO A 13 0.38 15.14 -3.40
C PRO A 13 0.51 14.30 -2.12
N ASN A 14 -0.56 14.18 -1.33
CA ASN A 14 -0.57 13.45 -0.08
C ASN A 14 -0.82 11.94 -0.25
N ASP A 15 -1.22 11.47 -1.43
CA ASP A 15 -1.63 10.08 -1.66
C ASP A 15 -0.53 9.07 -1.31
N GLY A 16 0.74 9.46 -1.50
CA GLY A 16 1.89 8.62 -1.13
C GLY A 16 1.98 8.39 0.37
N ALA A 17 1.86 9.47 1.16
CA ALA A 17 1.84 9.37 2.62
C ALA A 17 0.61 8.60 3.11
N THR A 18 -0.57 8.88 2.53
CA THR A 18 -1.81 8.15 2.84
C THR A 18 -1.67 6.65 2.57
N TYR A 19 -1.01 6.26 1.48
CA TYR A 19 -0.77 4.85 1.16
C TYR A 19 0.10 4.16 2.22
N VAL A 20 1.18 4.80 2.67
CA VAL A 20 2.05 4.25 3.73
C VAL A 20 1.28 4.09 5.05
N THR A 21 0.52 5.12 5.45
CA THR A 21 -0.33 5.06 6.64
C THR A 21 -1.35 3.93 6.55
N LEU A 22 -2.00 3.77 5.40
CA LEU A 22 -2.97 2.70 5.17
C LEU A 22 -2.33 1.31 5.31
N MET A 23 -1.15 1.08 4.74
CA MET A 23 -0.47 -0.22 4.88
C MET A 23 -0.13 -0.53 6.34
N LYS A 24 0.34 0.48 7.08
CA LYS A 24 0.62 0.35 8.51
C LYS A 24 -0.62 -0.01 9.32
N GLU A 25 -1.72 0.70 9.11
CA GLU A 25 -2.97 0.49 9.84
C GLU A 25 -3.61 -0.87 9.51
N LEU A 26 -3.58 -1.27 8.23
CA LEU A 26 -4.04 -2.60 7.82
C LEU A 26 -3.20 -3.71 8.44
N ARG A 27 -1.86 -3.57 8.46
CA ARG A 27 -0.98 -4.56 9.09
C ARG A 27 -1.29 -4.70 10.59
N ALA A 28 -1.43 -3.59 11.31
CA ALA A 28 -1.79 -3.61 12.72
C ALA A 28 -3.14 -4.31 12.98
N MET A 29 -4.15 -4.06 12.13
CA MET A 29 -5.45 -4.73 12.22
C MET A 29 -5.35 -6.24 11.93
N LEU A 30 -4.55 -6.63 10.93
CA LEU A 30 -4.33 -8.04 10.62
C LEU A 30 -3.55 -8.76 11.73
N ASP A 31 -2.57 -8.11 12.36
CA ASP A 31 -1.84 -8.67 13.50
C ASP A 31 -2.77 -8.96 14.69
N GLU A 32 -3.73 -8.08 14.96
CA GLU A 32 -4.77 -8.33 15.97
C GLU A 32 -5.66 -9.53 15.61
N LEU A 33 -6.00 -9.65 14.32
CA LEU A 33 -6.80 -10.77 13.82
C LEU A 33 -6.02 -12.11 13.87
N GLU A 34 -4.72 -12.10 13.57
CA GLU A 34 -3.83 -13.25 13.73
C GLU A 34 -3.78 -13.70 15.18
N ALA A 35 -3.58 -12.78 16.13
CA ALA A 35 -3.55 -13.08 17.55
C ALA A 35 -4.88 -13.69 18.06
N THR A 36 -6.00 -13.24 17.50
CA THR A 36 -7.34 -13.70 17.89
C THR A 36 -7.69 -15.07 17.31
N THR A 37 -7.26 -15.35 16.08
CA THR A 37 -7.72 -16.53 15.32
C THR A 37 -6.68 -17.64 15.23
N GLY A 38 -5.40 -17.35 15.53
CA GLY A 38 -4.28 -18.26 15.34
C GLY A 38 -3.93 -18.52 13.86
N ARG A 39 -4.54 -17.80 12.92
CA ARG A 39 -4.19 -17.85 11.49
C ARG A 39 -3.05 -16.87 11.19
N GLN A 40 -2.48 -16.99 10.00
CA GLN A 40 -1.57 -16.00 9.41
C GLN A 40 -2.33 -15.30 8.28
N TYR A 41 -2.22 -13.96 8.20
CA TYR A 41 -2.91 -13.14 7.21
C TYR A 41 -1.91 -12.29 6.44
N GLU A 42 -1.95 -12.38 5.11
CA GLU A 42 -1.10 -11.60 4.23
C GLU A 42 -1.72 -10.22 3.93
N LEU A 43 -0.86 -9.20 3.83
CA LEU A 43 -1.15 -7.89 3.27
C LEU A 43 -0.34 -7.70 1.99
N THR A 44 -1.03 -7.51 0.87
CA THR A 44 -0.40 -7.35 -0.45
C THR A 44 -0.97 -6.15 -1.20
N SER A 45 -0.23 -5.66 -2.21
CA SER A 45 -0.74 -4.62 -3.09
C SER A 45 -0.21 -4.76 -4.51
N ALA A 46 -1.10 -4.54 -5.47
CA ALA A 46 -0.73 -4.42 -6.88
C ALA A 46 -0.44 -2.94 -7.22
N ILE A 47 0.72 -2.69 -7.81
CA ILE A 47 1.23 -1.34 -8.09
C ILE A 47 1.62 -1.22 -9.56
N SER A 48 1.66 0.00 -10.08
CA SER A 48 2.15 0.23 -11.45
C SER A 48 3.67 0.06 -11.55
N ALA A 49 4.12 -0.50 -12.67
CA ALA A 49 5.51 -0.58 -13.10
C ALA A 49 6.07 0.72 -13.70
N GLY A 50 5.21 1.75 -13.90
CA GLY A 50 5.64 3.04 -14.42
C GLY A 50 6.46 3.82 -13.38
N GLY A 51 7.71 4.18 -13.72
CA GLY A 51 8.60 4.89 -12.81
C GLY A 51 8.03 6.21 -12.27
N ASP A 52 7.23 6.91 -13.08
CA ASP A 52 6.52 8.13 -12.69
C ASP A 52 5.48 7.90 -11.57
N LYS A 53 4.91 6.69 -11.48
CA LYS A 53 3.95 6.30 -10.45
C LYS A 53 4.65 5.67 -9.27
N ILE A 54 5.72 4.91 -9.50
CA ILE A 54 6.55 4.34 -8.43
C ILE A 54 7.13 5.46 -7.57
N ALA A 55 7.63 6.54 -8.19
CA ALA A 55 8.22 7.68 -7.49
C ALA A 55 7.25 8.47 -6.59
N LYS A 56 5.94 8.21 -6.65
CA LYS A 56 4.92 8.93 -5.85
C LYS A 56 4.68 8.32 -4.47
N VAL A 57 5.25 7.15 -4.20
CA VAL A 57 5.06 6.42 -2.94
C VAL A 57 6.42 6.00 -2.41
N ASP A 58 6.64 6.18 -1.12
CA ASP A 58 7.80 5.62 -0.45
C ASP A 58 7.57 4.12 -0.16
N TYR A 59 7.88 3.28 -1.15
CA TYR A 59 7.80 1.83 -1.00
C TYR A 59 8.86 1.27 -0.04
N GLN A 60 9.94 2.00 0.24
CA GLN A 60 10.90 1.57 1.27
C GLN A 60 10.26 1.64 2.65
N ALA A 61 9.44 2.67 2.90
CA ALA A 61 8.63 2.75 4.11
C ALA A 61 7.44 1.79 4.08
N ALA A 62 6.75 1.60 2.94
CA ALA A 62 5.57 0.75 2.89
C ALA A 62 5.87 -0.76 3.02
N GLN A 63 6.98 -1.24 2.43
CA GLN A 63 7.28 -2.67 2.35
C GLN A 63 7.40 -3.36 3.73
N GLN A 64 7.73 -2.62 4.79
CA GLN A 64 7.85 -3.18 6.13
C GLN A 64 6.51 -3.71 6.69
N TYR A 65 5.39 -3.31 6.07
CA TYR A 65 4.04 -3.70 6.47
C TYR A 65 3.41 -4.71 5.51
N MET A 66 4.11 -5.12 4.45
CA MET A 66 3.53 -5.88 3.33
C MET A 66 4.29 -7.17 3.08
N ASP A 67 3.58 -8.22 2.70
CA ASP A 67 4.15 -9.51 2.33
C ASP A 67 4.58 -9.51 0.86
N HIS A 68 3.74 -8.96 -0.02
CA HIS A 68 3.99 -8.94 -1.47
C HIS A 68 3.61 -7.61 -2.14
N ILE A 69 4.48 -7.19 -3.06
CA ILE A 69 4.23 -6.10 -4.00
C ILE A 69 4.12 -6.71 -5.40
N PHE A 70 2.93 -6.66 -6.00
CA PHE A 70 2.68 -7.15 -7.35
C PHE A 70 2.88 -6.02 -8.36
N LEU A 71 4.02 -6.04 -9.05
CA LEU A 71 4.38 -5.03 -10.04
C LEU A 71 3.64 -5.28 -11.38
N MET A 72 2.94 -4.27 -11.90
CA MET A 72 2.11 -4.34 -13.12
C MET A 72 2.55 -3.37 -14.22
#